data_AF-A0A9P6BUI6-F1
#
_entry.id   AF-A0A9P6BUI6-F1
#
_cell.length_a   1.000
_cell.length_b   1.000
_cell.length_c   1.000
_cell.angle_alpha   90.00
_cell.angle_beta   90.00
_cell.angle_gamma   90.00
#
_symmetry.space_group_name_H-M   'P 1'
#
loop_
_entity.id
_entity.type
_entity.pdbx_description
1 polymer ?
#
loop_
_entity_poly.entity_id
_entity_poly.type
_entity_poly.pdbx_seq_one_letter_code
_entity_poly.pdbx_strand_id
1 'polypeptide(L)'
;IVLQSIPFVIDLHDCCHTMHNTTKDIMALSDFKSVISMMSWIINYFSKSPLGTTELAQLHEHTGVSEGLVKIGKTQFATHYSAAVALAKCLPIIQSLIE
;
A
#
# COMPACT_ATOMS: atom_id res chain seq x y z
N ILE A 1 14.55 -22.77 17.75
CA ILE A 1 15.63 -23.04 18.73
C ILE A 1 15.13 -22.96 20.17
N VAL A 2 14.36 -21.93 20.58
CA VAL A 2 13.79 -21.83 21.96
C VAL A 2 12.66 -22.84 22.26
N LEU A 3 11.84 -23.20 21.28
CA LEU A 3 10.73 -24.14 21.47
C LEU A 3 11.17 -25.58 21.78
N GLN A 4 12.38 -25.96 21.37
CA GLN A 4 12.92 -27.31 21.60
C GLN A 4 13.43 -27.53 23.03
N SER A 5 13.63 -26.45 23.80
CA SER A 5 14.18 -26.53 25.16
C SER A 5 13.13 -26.53 26.27
N ILE A 6 11.84 -26.37 25.95
CA ILE A 6 10.76 -26.33 26.95
C ILE A 6 9.64 -27.29 26.51
N PRO A 7 9.53 -28.48 27.12
CA PRO A 7 8.66 -29.58 26.63
C PRO A 7 7.16 -29.29 26.70
N PHE A 8 6.74 -28.21 27.38
CA PHE A 8 5.33 -27.85 27.54
C PHE A 8 4.92 -26.57 26.79
N VAL A 9 5.80 -25.99 25.98
CA VAL A 9 5.44 -24.81 25.17
C VAL A 9 4.77 -25.27 23.89
N ILE A 10 3.54 -24.78 23.67
CA ILE A 10 2.83 -24.94 22.42
C ILE A 10 3.30 -23.83 21.48
N ASP A 11 3.82 -24.21 20.32
CA ASP A 11 4.17 -23.26 19.26
C ASP A 11 2.88 -22.72 18.62
N LEU A 12 2.48 -21.52 19.02
CA LEU A 12 1.41 -20.78 18.36
C LEU A 12 2.02 -19.96 17.24
N HIS A 13 1.87 -20.48 16.03
CA HIS A 13 2.36 -19.81 14.83
C HIS A 13 1.69 -18.44 14.68
N ASP A 14 2.48 -17.40 14.42
CA ASP A 14 2.00 -16.03 14.28
C ASP A 14 1.16 -15.89 13.01
N CYS A 15 -0.17 -15.86 13.18
CA CYS A 15 -1.12 -15.76 12.08
C CYS A 15 -0.95 -14.46 11.28
N CYS A 16 -0.57 -13.36 11.92
CA CYS A 16 -0.35 -12.08 11.26
C CYS A 16 0.86 -12.17 10.32
N HIS A 17 1.94 -12.80 10.78
CA HIS A 17 3.13 -13.03 9.96
C HIS A 17 2.84 -13.98 8.80
N THR A 18 2.05 -15.05 9.02
CA THR A 18 1.63 -15.96 7.95
C THR A 18 0.82 -15.22 6.88
N MET A 19 -0.21 -14.47 7.28
CA MET A 19 -1.05 -13.70 6.34
C MET A 19 -0.24 -12.66 5.57
N HIS A 20 0.72 -12.01 6.22
CA HIS A 20 1.61 -11.08 5.53
C HIS A 20 2.46 -11.75 4.47
N ASN A 21 3.08 -12.89 4.79
CA ASN A 21 3.89 -13.64 3.83
C ASN A 21 3.04 -14.13 2.66
N THR A 22 1.84 -14.67 2.92
CA THR A 22 0.92 -15.06 1.84
C THR A 22 0.57 -13.88 0.94
N THR A 23 0.29 -12.70 1.51
CA THR A 23 0.04 -11.49 0.73
C THR A 23 1.25 -11.13 -0.11
N LYS A 24 2.46 -11.15 0.47
CA LYS A 24 3.71 -10.86 -0.24
C LYS A 24 3.94 -11.82 -1.42
N ASP A 25 3.67 -13.11 -1.23
CA ASP A 25 3.82 -14.13 -2.28
C ASP A 25 2.81 -13.93 -3.41
N ILE A 26 1.54 -13.62 -3.09
CA ILE A 26 0.53 -13.27 -4.10
C ILE A 26 0.97 -12.03 -4.89
N MET A 27 1.47 -10.99 -4.22
CA MET A 27 1.93 -9.77 -4.89
C MET A 27 3.21 -9.99 -5.74
N ALA A 28 3.94 -11.09 -5.52
CA ALA A 28 5.10 -11.44 -6.32
C ALA A 28 4.75 -12.18 -7.63
N LEU A 29 3.48 -12.58 -7.82
CA LEU A 29 3.03 -13.20 -9.07
C LEU A 29 3.22 -12.25 -10.25
N SER A 30 3.64 -12.80 -11.38
CA SER A 30 3.93 -12.03 -12.60
C SER A 30 2.73 -11.23 -13.10
N ASP A 31 1.53 -11.74 -12.91
CA ASP A 31 0.28 -11.12 -13.37
C ASP A 31 0.02 -9.77 -12.72
N PHE A 32 0.45 -9.59 -11.45
CA PHE A 32 0.25 -8.34 -10.72
C PHE A 32 1.41 -7.36 -10.85
N LYS A 33 2.55 -7.80 -11.39
CA LYS A 33 3.78 -7.00 -11.45
C LYS A 33 3.58 -5.66 -12.18
N SER A 34 2.84 -5.68 -13.29
CA SER A 34 2.56 -4.47 -14.10
C SER A 34 1.74 -3.45 -13.32
N VAL A 35 0.64 -3.89 -12.71
CA VAL A 35 -0.28 -3.05 -11.93
C VAL A 35 0.41 -2.50 -10.68
N ILE A 36 1.17 -3.34 -9.96
CA ILE A 36 1.92 -2.91 -8.77
C ILE A 36 2.98 -1.87 -9.14
N SER A 37 3.68 -2.07 -10.26
CA SER A 37 4.71 -1.14 -10.73
C SER A 37 4.10 0.21 -11.13
N MET A 38 2.98 0.18 -11.84
CA MET A 38 2.24 1.39 -12.22
C MET A 38 1.74 2.16 -11.00
N MET A 39 1.10 1.48 -10.05
CA MET A 39 0.65 2.07 -8.79
C MET A 39 1.82 2.70 -8.02
N SER A 40 2.94 1.98 -7.90
CA SER A 40 4.13 2.47 -7.22
C SER A 40 4.71 3.71 -7.91
N TRP A 41 4.69 3.75 -9.24
CA TRP A 41 5.16 4.89 -10.02
C TRP A 41 4.30 6.13 -9.80
N ILE A 42 2.96 5.98 -9.88
CA ILE A 42 2.02 7.09 -9.66
C ILE A 42 2.21 7.66 -8.25
N ILE A 43 2.20 6.80 -7.23
CA ILE A 43 2.36 7.23 -5.83
C ILE A 43 3.70 7.96 -5.64
N ASN A 44 4.78 7.46 -6.25
CA ASN A 44 6.10 8.10 -6.17
C ASN A 44 6.18 9.43 -6.91
N TYR A 45 5.52 9.56 -8.06
CA TYR A 45 5.46 10.80 -8.82
C TYR A 45 4.76 11.90 -8.03
N PHE A 46 3.55 11.62 -7.54
CA PHE A 46 2.77 12.57 -6.75
C PHE A 46 3.39 12.84 -5.38
N SER A 47 4.08 11.88 -4.77
CA SER A 47 4.83 12.09 -3.50
C SER A 47 6.03 13.04 -3.64
N LYS A 48 6.53 13.26 -4.87
CA LYS A 48 7.71 14.12 -5.13
C LYS A 48 7.33 15.42 -5.82
N SER A 49 6.21 15.45 -6.55
CA SER A 49 5.74 16.63 -7.27
C SER A 49 5.10 17.64 -6.30
N PRO A 50 5.68 18.85 -6.13
CA PRO A 50 5.08 19.88 -5.29
C PRO A 50 3.73 20.34 -5.83
N LEU A 51 3.60 20.44 -7.16
CA LEU A 51 2.35 20.76 -7.85
C LEU A 51 1.29 19.69 -7.58
N GLY A 52 1.63 18.42 -7.83
CA GLY A 52 0.71 17.31 -7.62
C GLY A 52 0.28 17.15 -6.15
N THR A 53 1.16 17.45 -5.19
CA THR A 53 0.81 17.40 -3.75
C THR A 53 -0.11 18.55 -3.35
N THR A 54 0.13 19.76 -3.88
CA THR A 54 -0.66 20.96 -3.56
C THR A 54 -2.04 20.89 -4.19
N GLU A 55 -2.12 20.44 -5.44
CA GLU A 55 -3.37 20.25 -6.17
C GLU A 55 -4.20 19.10 -5.59
N LEU A 56 -3.57 17.97 -5.20
CA LEU A 56 -4.25 16.91 -4.44
C LEU A 56 -4.78 17.42 -3.10
N ALA A 57 -4.02 18.24 -2.37
CA ALA A 57 -4.45 18.79 -1.09
C ALA A 57 -5.65 19.73 -1.24
N GLN A 58 -5.63 20.63 -2.24
CA GLN A 58 -6.75 21.53 -2.54
C GLN A 58 -8.00 20.75 -2.98
N LEU A 59 -7.84 19.72 -3.81
CA LEU A 59 -8.96 18.91 -4.27
C LEU A 59 -9.52 17.98 -3.18
N HIS A 60 -8.71 17.53 -2.22
CA HIS A 60 -9.21 16.84 -1.02
C HIS A 60 -10.11 17.74 -0.17
N GLU A 61 -9.76 19.01 -0.01
CA GLU A 61 -10.58 19.99 0.71
C GLU A 61 -11.95 20.19 0.04
N HIS A 62 -12.00 20.12 -1.29
CA HIS A 62 -13.24 20.26 -2.07
C HIS A 62 -14.09 18.99 -2.21
N THR A 63 -13.47 17.80 -2.18
CA THR A 63 -14.17 16.51 -2.42
C THR A 63 -14.52 15.74 -1.15
N GLY A 64 -14.00 16.12 0.02
CA GLY A 64 -14.27 15.46 1.29
C GLY A 64 -13.60 14.09 1.45
N VAL A 65 -12.69 13.72 0.55
CA VAL A 65 -11.89 12.49 0.64
C VAL A 65 -10.79 12.73 1.68
N SER A 66 -10.92 12.15 2.88
CA SER A 66 -9.99 12.43 3.99
C SER A 66 -8.64 11.71 3.91
N GLU A 67 -8.49 10.74 3.00
CA GLU A 67 -7.29 9.89 2.91
C GLU A 67 -6.51 10.21 1.63
N GLY A 68 -5.28 10.73 1.80
CA GLY A 68 -4.36 10.93 0.69
C GLY A 68 -3.62 9.66 0.27
N LEU A 69 -2.74 9.78 -0.73
CA LEU A 69 -1.94 8.66 -1.23
C LEU A 69 -1.07 8.04 -0.12
N VAL A 70 -1.20 6.72 0.04
CA VAL A 70 -0.43 5.95 1.03
C VAL A 70 0.82 5.37 0.38
N LYS A 71 1.98 5.62 0.98
CA LYS A 71 3.25 5.02 0.52
C LYS A 71 3.30 3.53 0.82
N ILE A 72 3.82 2.77 -0.14
CA ILE A 72 4.08 1.34 0.03
C ILE A 72 5.32 1.18 0.93
N GLY A 73 5.09 0.89 2.21
CA GLY A 73 6.15 0.62 3.19
C GLY A 73 6.65 -0.83 3.15
N LYS A 74 7.91 -1.04 3.55
CA LYS A 74 8.54 -2.38 3.68
C LYS A 74 8.19 -3.11 4.98
N THR A 75 7.75 -2.38 6.01
CA THR A 75 7.67 -2.86 7.41
C THR A 75 6.24 -3.00 7.93
N GLN A 76 5.24 -2.53 7.19
CA GLN A 76 3.84 -2.64 7.59
C GLN A 76 3.15 -3.73 6.75
N PHE A 77 2.26 -4.48 7.39
CA PHE A 77 1.51 -5.54 6.75
C PHE A 77 0.54 -4.98 5.70
N ALA A 78 0.41 -5.66 4.56
CA ALA A 78 -0.53 -5.35 3.49
C ALA A 78 -0.49 -3.91 2.94
N THR A 79 0.67 -3.24 2.97
CA THR A 79 0.84 -1.86 2.47
C THR A 79 0.43 -1.67 1.00
N HIS A 80 0.54 -2.72 0.19
CA HIS A 80 0.05 -2.71 -1.19
C HIS A 80 -1.47 -2.53 -1.27
N TYR A 81 -2.24 -3.15 -0.38
CA TYR A 81 -3.70 -3.02 -0.34
C TYR A 81 -4.08 -1.59 0.04
N SER A 82 -3.52 -1.06 1.14
CA SER A 82 -3.82 0.30 1.59
C SER A 82 -3.42 1.34 0.55
N ALA A 83 -2.28 1.15 -0.13
CA ALA A 83 -1.84 1.98 -1.24
C ALA A 83 -2.80 1.91 -2.44
N ALA A 84 -3.28 0.72 -2.79
CA ALA A 84 -4.23 0.53 -3.89
C ALA A 84 -5.58 1.19 -3.60
N VAL A 85 -6.11 1.01 -2.39
CA VAL A 85 -7.38 1.62 -1.97
C VAL A 85 -7.27 3.13 -1.95
N ALA A 86 -6.19 3.68 -1.38
CA ALA A 86 -5.96 5.13 -1.38
C ALA A 86 -5.82 5.68 -2.81
N LEU A 87 -5.05 5.01 -3.67
CA LEU A 87 -4.89 5.43 -5.06
C LEU A 87 -6.22 5.38 -5.83
N ALA A 88 -7.03 4.33 -5.63
CA ALA A 88 -8.33 4.21 -6.29
C ALA A 88 -9.29 5.36 -5.92
N LYS A 89 -9.26 5.80 -4.65
CA LYS A 89 -10.03 6.97 -4.19
C LYS A 89 -9.54 8.27 -4.82
N CYS A 90 -8.22 8.42 -4.97
CA CYS A 90 -7.61 9.62 -5.57
C CYS A 90 -7.59 9.61 -7.12
N LEU A 91 -7.94 8.49 -7.76
CA LEU A 91 -7.81 8.32 -9.21
C LEU A 91 -8.61 9.35 -10.03
N PRO A 92 -9.89 9.66 -9.70
CA PRO A 92 -10.66 10.66 -10.44
C PRO A 92 -10.03 12.06 -10.37
N ILE A 93 -9.45 12.39 -9.21
CA ILE A 93 -8.78 13.67 -8.96
C ILE A 93 -7.50 13.73 -9.81
N ILE A 94 -6.69 12.67 -9.78
CA ILE A 94 -5.47 12.57 -10.60
C ILE A 94 -5.78 12.69 -12.09
N GLN A 95 -6.88 12.08 -12.56
CA GLN A 95 -7.32 12.20 -13.96
C GLN A 95 -7.66 13.65 -14.33
N SER A 96 -8.36 14.39 -13.46
CA SER A 96 -8.68 15.80 -13.72
C SER A 96 -7.49 16.75 -13.74
N LEU A 97 -6.32 16.32 -13.25
CA LEU A 97 -5.08 17.12 -13.26
C LEU A 97 -4.22 16.89 -14.51
N ILE A 98 -4.53 15.86 -15.31
CA ILE A 98 -3.78 15.50 -16.51
C ILE A 98 -4.45 16.01 -17.79
N GLU A 99 -5.77 16.30 -17.74
CA GLU A 99 -6.53 16.97 -18.81
C GLU A 99 -6.34 18.49 -18.77
#